data_AF-A0A8H3D6L9-F1
#
_entry.id   AF-A0A8H3D6L9-F1
#
_cell.length_a   1.000
_cell.length_b   1.000
_cell.length_c   1.000
_cell.angle_alpha   90.00
_cell.angle_beta   90.00
_cell.angle_gamma   90.00
#
_symmetry.space_group_name_H-M   'P 1'
#
loop_
_entity.id
_entity.type
_entity.pdbx_description
1 polymer ?
#
loop_
_entity_poly.entity_id
_entity_poly.type
_entity_poly.pdbx_seq_one_letter_code
_entity_poly.pdbx_strand_id
1 'polypeptide(L)'
;MGDILGLALRPIVSCSAQASRPLASLANSSLQKSSVDRIQLPIILDFRSDEGKQDIRKWYYEQPTTWFTRVEHRKDTTGPFQHEFIVVYLENSTVCRFDRRARDDMRGYALKDEGTISEDSAHVITLADTKSRAQLDQSEVLFGFKLDWKQNLEFILAVCCGIQSHPKAKSYSLLHYNCYFFSWTLVMTIKRKGLVHWNLATAKKRVWKKVSEVLIERIREQQAIPSKTKGFALGNRFIRVGWSIVGVDSRQASLLPPVESFICGGMEESLANYNLKLINEFLPKEELFWSWSPSMLEEEVLAALRRGAQQGVKRFTTANAPSLRKGKLPAPIYSGSEGLRGKDVSNGGYVTPAEERARQKAQKVSEEIYKRFASTQVPHILKGGVTSNLLLALGGRPCFVHRNISLQEYVTKRMIDHFKQVESYGFGKSDKMFERAKVSMTEIWMSAWDMMDDRFRTKLSFLDFVHHYQRVI
;
A
#
# COMPACT_ATOMS: atom_id res chain seq x y z
N MET A 1 -18.23 -5.45 43.88
CA MET A 1 -19.60 -5.62 43.38
C MET A 1 -19.59 -5.73 41.86
N GLY A 2 -19.07 -6.82 41.34
CA GLY A 2 -18.96 -7.05 39.90
C GLY A 2 -18.78 -8.54 39.68
N ASP A 3 -19.89 -9.27 39.68
CA ASP A 3 -19.95 -10.68 39.25
C ASP A 3 -21.37 -11.27 39.23
N ILE A 4 -22.41 -10.44 39.12
CA ILE A 4 -23.81 -10.91 39.15
C ILE A 4 -24.40 -11.03 37.73
N LEU A 5 -23.98 -10.18 36.79
CA LEU A 5 -24.46 -10.20 35.39
C LEU A 5 -23.89 -11.37 34.56
N GLY A 6 -22.65 -11.79 34.84
CA GLY A 6 -22.02 -12.94 34.14
C GLY A 6 -22.59 -14.30 34.52
N LEU A 7 -23.13 -14.43 35.74
CA LEU A 7 -23.76 -15.66 36.23
C LEU A 7 -25.24 -15.77 35.83
N ALA A 8 -25.94 -14.65 35.64
CA ALA A 8 -27.34 -14.64 35.24
C ALA A 8 -27.58 -15.04 33.77
N LEU A 9 -26.57 -14.93 32.89
CA LEU A 9 -26.72 -15.24 31.46
C LEU A 9 -26.35 -16.69 31.09
N ARG A 10 -25.65 -17.43 31.96
CA ARG A 10 -25.26 -18.82 31.67
C ARG A 10 -26.44 -19.79 31.50
N PRO A 11 -27.55 -19.70 32.25
CA PRO A 11 -28.71 -20.55 32.01
C PRO A 11 -29.60 -20.05 30.85
N ILE A 12 -29.56 -18.76 30.52
CA ILE A 12 -30.48 -18.16 29.54
C ILE A 12 -30.12 -18.55 28.10
N VAL A 13 -28.84 -18.78 27.78
CA VAL A 13 -28.41 -19.21 26.43
C VAL A 13 -28.91 -20.62 26.06
N SER A 14 -29.26 -21.46 27.05
CA SER A 14 -29.85 -22.78 26.79
C SER A 14 -31.38 -22.73 26.58
N CYS A 15 -32.06 -21.66 26.98
CA CYS A 15 -33.53 -21.55 26.97
C CYS A 15 -34.08 -20.40 26.10
N SER A 16 -33.24 -19.45 25.65
CA SER A 16 -33.68 -18.27 24.87
C SER A 16 -33.87 -18.53 23.37
N ALA A 17 -33.51 -19.71 22.86
CA ALA A 17 -33.78 -20.10 21.47
C ALA A 17 -35.27 -20.08 21.10
N GLN A 18 -36.18 -20.28 22.07
CA GLN A 18 -37.63 -20.19 21.86
C GLN A 18 -38.20 -18.79 22.14
N ALA A 19 -37.67 -18.04 23.12
CA ALA A 19 -38.18 -16.72 23.50
C ALA A 19 -37.77 -15.58 22.53
N SER A 20 -36.81 -15.82 21.63
CA SER A 20 -36.34 -14.84 20.64
C SER A 20 -37.25 -14.73 19.40
N ARG A 21 -38.26 -15.59 19.28
CA ARG A 21 -39.15 -15.69 18.11
C ARG A 21 -40.02 -14.45 17.83
N PRO A 22 -40.59 -13.73 18.83
CA PRO A 22 -41.49 -12.61 18.53
C PRO A 22 -40.73 -11.32 18.15
N LEU A 23 -39.61 -11.03 18.81
CA LEU A 23 -38.80 -9.83 18.56
C LEU A 23 -38.02 -9.90 17.23
N ALA A 24 -37.61 -11.09 16.81
CA ALA A 24 -36.98 -11.30 15.50
C ALA A 24 -37.98 -11.26 14.33
N SER A 25 -39.27 -11.49 14.58
CA SER A 25 -40.34 -11.45 13.57
C SER A 25 -40.75 -10.01 13.20
N LEU A 26 -40.89 -9.13 14.19
CA LEU A 26 -41.35 -7.75 14.00
C LEU A 26 -40.33 -6.82 13.32
N ALA A 27 -39.03 -7.10 13.46
CA ALA A 27 -37.97 -6.27 12.86
C ALA A 27 -37.78 -6.48 11.35
N ASN A 28 -38.37 -7.55 10.76
CA ASN A 28 -37.97 -8.05 9.44
C ASN A 28 -39.09 -8.03 8.38
N SER A 29 -40.32 -7.66 8.73
CA SER A 29 -41.45 -7.57 7.80
C SER A 29 -41.46 -6.29 6.95
N SER A 30 -40.62 -5.29 7.27
CA SER A 30 -40.72 -3.94 6.71
C SER A 30 -40.04 -3.74 5.34
N LEU A 31 -39.28 -4.72 4.81
CA LEU A 31 -38.54 -4.55 3.55
C LEU A 31 -39.04 -5.41 2.38
N GLN A 32 -39.92 -6.37 2.63
CA GLN A 32 -40.59 -7.13 1.56
C GLN A 32 -41.84 -6.43 0.99
N LYS A 33 -42.29 -5.33 1.59
CA LYS A 33 -43.47 -4.57 1.15
C LYS A 33 -43.08 -3.22 0.55
N SER A 34 -42.54 -3.19 -0.67
CA SER A 34 -42.77 -2.03 -1.52
C SER A 34 -42.76 -2.38 -3.00
N SER A 35 -43.91 -2.12 -3.61
CA SER A 35 -44.41 -2.50 -4.93
C SER A 35 -43.64 -1.98 -6.14
N VAL A 36 -43.78 -2.76 -7.22
CA VAL A 36 -44.35 -2.38 -8.53
C VAL A 36 -44.00 -0.97 -8.99
N ASP A 37 -42.83 -0.83 -9.61
CA ASP A 37 -42.64 -0.21 -10.93
C ASP A 37 -41.14 0.01 -11.15
N ARG A 38 -40.53 -0.89 -11.93
CA ARG A 38 -39.11 -0.94 -12.35
C ARG A 38 -38.04 -0.92 -11.24
N ILE A 39 -38.25 -1.68 -10.17
CA ILE A 39 -37.18 -2.08 -9.24
C ILE A 39 -36.74 -3.48 -9.64
N GLN A 40 -35.51 -3.67 -10.11
CA GLN A 40 -34.97 -5.04 -10.17
C GLN A 40 -34.90 -5.52 -8.72
N LEU A 41 -35.66 -6.58 -8.38
CA LEU A 41 -35.54 -7.21 -7.07
C LEU A 41 -34.06 -7.56 -6.83
N PRO A 42 -33.56 -7.46 -5.59
CA PRO A 42 -32.21 -7.90 -5.28
C PRO A 42 -32.00 -9.32 -5.79
N ILE A 43 -30.96 -9.52 -6.59
CA ILE A 43 -30.58 -10.86 -7.01
C ILE A 43 -29.72 -11.50 -5.92
N ILE A 44 -29.91 -12.80 -5.68
CA ILE A 44 -28.98 -13.56 -4.85
C ILE A 44 -27.77 -13.92 -5.72
N LEU A 45 -26.59 -13.58 -5.23
CA LEU A 45 -25.34 -13.95 -5.86
C LEU A 45 -25.02 -15.41 -5.51
N ASP A 46 -25.67 -16.39 -6.13
CA ASP A 46 -25.30 -17.79 -5.94
C ASP A 46 -24.28 -18.25 -6.99
N PHE A 47 -23.01 -18.30 -6.59
CA PHE A 47 -21.95 -18.78 -7.48
C PHE A 47 -21.86 -20.31 -7.50
N ARG A 48 -22.67 -21.06 -6.75
CA ARG A 48 -22.53 -22.52 -6.63
C ARG A 48 -23.42 -23.28 -7.61
N SER A 49 -24.64 -22.83 -7.83
CA SER A 49 -25.56 -23.43 -8.80
C SER A 49 -25.35 -22.85 -10.20
N ASP A 50 -25.67 -23.66 -11.23
CA ASP A 50 -25.61 -23.20 -12.62
C ASP A 50 -26.69 -22.15 -12.91
N GLU A 51 -27.88 -22.29 -12.30
CA GLU A 51 -28.96 -21.30 -12.36
C GLU A 51 -28.51 -19.97 -11.74
N GLY A 52 -27.94 -19.99 -10.53
CA GLY A 52 -27.41 -18.80 -9.87
C GLY A 52 -26.33 -18.09 -10.69
N LYS A 53 -25.40 -18.85 -11.31
CA LYS A 53 -24.40 -18.28 -12.23
C LYS A 53 -25.05 -17.61 -13.44
N GLN A 54 -26.13 -18.20 -13.97
CA GLN A 54 -26.86 -17.65 -15.10
C GLN A 54 -27.62 -16.38 -14.72
N ASP A 55 -28.19 -16.32 -13.52
CA ASP A 55 -28.84 -15.13 -12.97
C ASP A 55 -27.86 -13.98 -12.74
N ILE A 56 -26.70 -14.27 -12.14
CA ILE A 56 -25.61 -13.28 -11.98
C ILE A 56 -25.17 -12.77 -13.37
N ARG A 57 -25.05 -13.66 -14.35
CA ARG A 57 -24.69 -13.31 -15.72
C ARG A 57 -25.70 -12.39 -16.36
N LYS A 58 -26.98 -12.75 -16.28
CA LYS A 58 -28.08 -11.95 -16.80
C LYS A 58 -28.09 -10.57 -16.14
N TRP A 59 -28.03 -10.51 -14.82
CA TRP A 59 -27.96 -9.27 -14.06
C TRP A 59 -26.78 -8.39 -14.49
N TYR A 60 -25.58 -8.97 -14.65
CA TYR A 60 -24.39 -8.21 -15.07
C TYR A 60 -24.56 -7.59 -16.47
N TYR A 61 -25.10 -8.34 -17.44
CA TYR A 61 -25.28 -7.84 -18.81
C TYR A 61 -26.48 -6.91 -18.99
N GLU A 62 -27.44 -6.92 -18.06
CA GLU A 62 -28.55 -5.96 -18.02
C GLU A 62 -28.13 -4.58 -17.51
N GLN A 63 -26.94 -4.45 -16.91
CA GLN A 63 -26.46 -3.14 -16.45
C GLN A 63 -26.09 -2.25 -17.63
N PRO A 64 -26.59 -1.00 -17.73
CA PRO A 64 -26.29 -0.15 -18.87
C PRO A 64 -24.81 0.28 -18.94
N THR A 65 -24.09 0.19 -17.81
CA THR A 65 -22.64 0.19 -17.75
C THR A 65 -22.20 -0.65 -16.56
N THR A 66 -21.02 -1.25 -16.65
CA THR A 66 -20.42 -2.05 -15.57
C THR A 66 -19.19 -1.37 -14.96
N TRP A 67 -18.86 -0.18 -15.42
CA TRP A 67 -17.72 0.60 -14.94
C TRP A 67 -18.12 1.53 -13.80
N PHE A 68 -17.28 1.59 -12.76
CA PHE A 68 -17.45 2.47 -11.61
C PHE A 68 -16.12 3.11 -11.20
N THR A 69 -16.22 4.28 -10.55
CA THR A 69 -15.08 4.99 -9.96
C THR A 69 -15.31 5.44 -8.53
N ARG A 70 -16.55 5.44 -8.03
CA ARG A 70 -16.86 5.85 -6.66
C ARG A 70 -17.43 4.67 -5.89
N VAL A 71 -16.92 4.51 -4.67
CA VAL A 71 -17.30 3.45 -3.73
C VAL A 71 -17.67 4.10 -2.40
N GLU A 72 -18.74 3.62 -1.78
CA GLU A 72 -19.10 4.00 -0.42
C GLU A 72 -19.40 2.75 0.41
N HIS A 73 -18.84 2.74 1.61
CA HIS A 73 -19.25 1.87 2.69
C HIS A 73 -20.29 2.62 3.51
N ARG A 74 -21.47 2.02 3.62
CA ARG A 74 -22.66 2.64 4.21
C ARG A 74 -23.25 1.77 5.30
N LYS A 75 -24.05 2.38 6.15
CA LYS A 75 -24.77 1.73 7.25
C LYS A 75 -26.22 2.17 7.27
N ASP A 76 -27.16 1.25 7.36
CA ASP A 76 -28.57 1.56 7.51
C ASP A 76 -28.79 2.37 8.81
N THR A 77 -29.52 3.49 8.73
CA THR A 77 -29.82 4.35 9.88
C THR A 77 -31.03 3.87 10.68
N THR A 78 -31.82 2.98 10.08
CA THR A 78 -33.06 2.43 10.63
C THR A 78 -32.91 0.95 10.94
N GLY A 79 -33.61 0.50 11.99
CA GLY A 79 -33.66 -0.91 12.39
C GLY A 79 -32.78 -1.24 13.60
N PRO A 80 -33.05 -2.37 14.28
CA PRO A 80 -32.34 -2.74 15.51
C PRO A 80 -30.89 -3.19 15.27
N PHE A 81 -30.60 -3.64 14.05
CA PHE A 81 -29.28 -4.04 13.61
C PHE A 81 -28.91 -3.16 12.41
N GLN A 82 -28.17 -2.09 12.69
CA GLN A 82 -27.71 -1.11 11.71
C GLN A 82 -26.74 -1.77 10.72
N HIS A 83 -27.28 -2.35 9.67
CA HIS A 83 -26.60 -3.21 8.72
C HIS A 83 -25.62 -2.43 7.83
N GLU A 84 -24.42 -2.97 7.62
CA GLU A 84 -23.38 -2.37 6.77
C GLU A 84 -23.36 -3.01 5.38
N PHE A 85 -23.21 -2.17 4.35
CA PHE A 85 -23.22 -2.59 2.95
C PHE A 85 -22.34 -1.69 2.08
N ILE A 86 -22.03 -2.15 0.88
CA ILE A 86 -21.24 -1.40 -0.09
C ILE A 86 -22.13 -0.91 -1.21
N VAL A 87 -21.91 0.33 -1.64
CA VAL A 87 -22.45 0.84 -2.89
C VAL A 87 -21.35 1.32 -3.82
N VAL A 88 -21.53 1.06 -5.11
CA VAL A 88 -20.67 1.58 -6.17
C VAL A 88 -21.50 2.37 -7.16
N TYR A 89 -20.97 3.51 -7.58
CA TYR A 89 -21.65 4.40 -8.52
C TYR A 89 -21.14 4.14 -9.93
N LEU A 90 -22.06 3.67 -10.77
CA LEU A 90 -21.86 3.45 -12.18
C LEU A 90 -21.87 4.78 -12.95
N GLU A 91 -21.25 4.81 -14.13
CA GLU A 91 -21.09 6.04 -14.93
C GLU A 91 -22.40 6.62 -15.50
N ASN A 92 -23.51 5.91 -15.35
CA ASN A 92 -24.82 6.22 -15.92
C ASN A 92 -25.87 6.64 -14.86
N SER A 93 -25.46 7.23 -13.74
CA SER A 93 -26.35 7.58 -12.61
C SER A 93 -27.08 6.39 -11.97
N THR A 94 -26.55 5.19 -12.15
CA THR A 94 -27.01 3.97 -11.46
C THR A 94 -26.07 3.66 -10.30
N VAL A 95 -26.61 3.08 -9.24
CA VAL A 95 -25.86 2.63 -8.07
C VAL A 95 -26.09 1.14 -7.91
N CYS A 96 -25.02 0.37 -7.76
CA CYS A 96 -25.13 -1.04 -7.37
C CYS A 96 -24.85 -1.15 -5.88
N ARG A 97 -25.80 -1.72 -5.14
CA ARG A 97 -25.70 -2.07 -3.72
C ARG A 97 -25.37 -3.54 -3.57
N PHE A 98 -24.43 -3.86 -2.68
CA PHE A 98 -24.01 -5.22 -2.37
C PHE A 98 -24.17 -5.48 -0.87
N ASP A 99 -24.88 -6.56 -0.55
CA ASP A 99 -25.18 -6.96 0.82
C ASP A 99 -24.76 -8.40 1.10
N ARG A 100 -24.47 -8.69 2.37
CA ARG A 100 -24.36 -10.04 2.91
C ARG A 100 -25.25 -10.21 4.14
N ARG A 101 -26.11 -11.21 4.15
CA ARG A 101 -27.01 -11.52 5.27
C ARG A 101 -26.98 -13.00 5.63
N ALA A 102 -27.49 -13.34 6.81
CA ALA A 102 -27.90 -14.71 7.09
C ALA A 102 -29.25 -14.95 6.43
N ARG A 103 -29.42 -16.14 5.85
CA ARG A 103 -30.71 -16.56 5.28
C ARG A 103 -31.81 -16.47 6.32
N ASP A 104 -32.96 -15.94 5.93
CA ASP A 104 -34.06 -15.52 6.82
C ASP A 104 -34.53 -16.62 7.79
N ASP A 105 -34.67 -17.84 7.28
CA ASP A 105 -35.09 -19.02 8.04
C ASP A 105 -34.01 -19.53 9.02
N MET A 106 -32.76 -19.10 8.88
CA MET A 106 -31.60 -19.62 9.62
C MET A 106 -30.87 -18.56 10.45
N ARG A 107 -31.42 -17.35 10.57
CA ARG A 107 -30.79 -16.23 11.29
C ARG A 107 -30.50 -16.53 12.78
N GLY A 108 -31.35 -17.31 13.44
CA GLY A 108 -31.16 -17.70 14.84
C GLY A 108 -29.90 -18.53 15.09
N TYR A 109 -29.33 -19.15 14.04
CA TYR A 109 -28.11 -19.95 14.13
C TYR A 109 -26.82 -19.16 13.87
N ALA A 110 -26.93 -17.86 13.54
CA ALA A 110 -25.76 -17.04 13.17
C ALA A 110 -24.77 -16.79 14.32
N LEU A 111 -25.15 -17.06 15.58
CA LEU A 111 -24.27 -16.99 16.75
C LEU A 111 -23.42 -18.25 16.98
N LYS A 112 -23.67 -19.34 16.23
CA LYS A 112 -22.82 -20.53 16.27
C LYS A 112 -21.46 -20.24 15.66
N ASP A 113 -20.42 -20.95 16.12
CA ASP A 113 -19.06 -20.75 15.62
C ASP A 113 -18.95 -21.16 14.13
N GLU A 114 -19.70 -22.19 13.73
CA GLU A 114 -19.81 -22.63 12.33
C GLU A 114 -20.61 -21.64 11.45
N GLY A 115 -21.36 -20.75 12.09
CA GLY A 115 -22.27 -19.82 11.42
C GLY A 115 -23.49 -20.51 10.81
N THR A 116 -24.06 -19.86 9.80
CA THR A 116 -25.25 -20.25 9.07
C THR A 116 -25.11 -19.99 7.58
N ILE A 117 -26.12 -20.33 6.79
CA ILE A 117 -26.13 -20.06 5.35
C ILE A 117 -26.09 -18.54 5.12
N SER A 118 -25.13 -18.11 4.31
CA SER A 118 -25.01 -16.73 3.86
C SER A 118 -25.80 -16.50 2.58
N GLU A 119 -26.35 -15.30 2.46
CA GLU A 119 -26.96 -14.76 1.26
C GLU A 119 -26.25 -13.46 0.93
N ASP A 120 -25.40 -13.52 -0.09
CA ASP A 120 -24.85 -12.32 -0.71
C ASP A 120 -25.80 -11.89 -1.83
N SER A 121 -26.06 -10.60 -1.96
CA SER A 121 -26.99 -10.07 -2.96
C SER A 121 -26.47 -8.81 -3.62
N ALA A 122 -26.97 -8.57 -4.84
CA ALA A 122 -26.73 -7.35 -5.59
C ALA A 122 -28.05 -6.70 -5.98
N HIS A 123 -28.13 -5.38 -5.84
CA HIS A 123 -29.32 -4.60 -6.12
C HIS A 123 -28.94 -3.35 -6.92
N VAL A 124 -29.78 -3.01 -7.91
CA VAL A 124 -29.60 -1.85 -8.78
C VAL A 124 -30.54 -0.74 -8.35
N ILE A 125 -29.98 0.41 -8.01
CA ILE A 125 -30.70 1.60 -7.57
C ILE A 125 -30.50 2.67 -8.64
N THR A 126 -31.58 3.04 -9.34
CA THR A 126 -31.55 4.14 -10.30
C THR A 126 -31.75 5.47 -9.55
N LEU A 127 -30.79 6.39 -9.62
CA LEU A 127 -30.87 7.67 -8.88
C LEU A 127 -31.94 8.62 -9.42
N ALA A 128 -32.43 8.38 -10.64
CA ALA A 128 -33.56 9.10 -11.22
C ALA A 128 -34.90 8.69 -10.59
N ASP A 129 -35.00 7.50 -10.00
CA ASP A 129 -36.19 7.10 -9.24
C ASP A 129 -36.11 7.64 -7.81
N THR A 130 -37.04 8.53 -7.48
CA THR A 130 -37.15 9.16 -6.16
C THR A 130 -37.36 8.14 -5.03
N LYS A 131 -38.06 7.03 -5.28
CA LYS A 131 -38.34 6.02 -4.24
C LYS A 131 -37.08 5.21 -3.93
N SER A 132 -36.41 4.69 -4.95
CA SER A 132 -35.15 3.96 -4.80
C SER A 132 -34.05 4.84 -4.21
N ARG A 133 -33.98 6.12 -4.61
CA ARG A 133 -33.07 7.09 -4.01
C ARG A 133 -33.36 7.32 -2.53
N ALA A 134 -34.63 7.49 -2.14
CA ALA A 134 -35.01 7.68 -0.75
C ALA A 134 -34.60 6.48 0.14
N GLN A 135 -34.65 5.25 -0.39
CA GLN A 135 -34.15 4.06 0.33
C GLN A 135 -32.63 4.12 0.56
N LEU A 136 -31.86 4.57 -0.42
CA LEU A 136 -30.42 4.78 -0.24
C LEU A 136 -30.14 5.91 0.78
N ASP A 137 -30.96 6.96 0.77
CA ASP A 137 -30.84 8.09 1.70
C ASP A 137 -31.16 7.71 3.17
N GLN A 138 -31.82 6.56 3.42
CA GLN A 138 -32.01 5.97 4.76
C GLN A 138 -30.75 5.27 5.32
N SER A 139 -29.57 5.64 4.82
CA SER A 139 -28.29 5.10 5.28
C SER A 139 -27.24 6.19 5.42
N GLU A 140 -26.33 6.03 6.37
CA GLU A 140 -25.19 6.91 6.55
C GLU A 140 -23.98 6.43 5.75
N VAL A 141 -23.19 7.36 5.20
CA VAL A 141 -21.90 7.05 4.58
C VAL A 141 -20.85 6.98 5.67
N LEU A 142 -20.36 5.77 5.97
CA LEU A 142 -19.28 5.57 6.94
C LEU A 142 -17.92 5.90 6.33
N PHE A 143 -17.69 5.51 5.08
CA PHE A 143 -16.46 5.82 4.36
C PHE A 143 -16.72 5.88 2.85
N GLY A 144 -16.11 6.83 2.16
CA GLY A 144 -16.25 6.97 0.71
C GLY A 144 -14.92 7.31 0.06
N PHE A 145 -14.67 6.74 -1.11
CA PHE A 145 -13.49 7.08 -1.91
C PHE A 145 -13.79 7.06 -3.40
N LYS A 146 -13.00 7.85 -4.13
CA LYS A 146 -12.93 7.78 -5.59
C LYS A 146 -11.65 7.04 -5.99
N LEU A 147 -11.79 6.24 -7.02
CA LEU A 147 -10.73 5.54 -7.71
C LEU A 147 -10.21 6.45 -8.82
N ASP A 148 -8.90 6.53 -8.97
CA ASP A 148 -8.28 7.29 -10.05
C ASP A 148 -8.36 6.55 -11.40
N TRP A 149 -8.81 5.29 -11.39
CA TRP A 149 -9.02 4.45 -12.56
C TRP A 149 -10.36 3.71 -12.47
N LYS A 150 -11.01 3.51 -13.62
CA LYS A 150 -12.30 2.81 -13.71
C LYS A 150 -12.14 1.32 -13.38
N GLN A 151 -12.97 0.80 -12.49
CA GLN A 151 -13.05 -0.63 -12.21
C GLN A 151 -14.37 -1.20 -12.72
N ASN A 152 -14.37 -2.50 -13.00
CA ASN A 152 -15.55 -3.19 -13.51
C ASN A 152 -16.25 -3.96 -12.38
N LEU A 153 -17.59 -3.98 -12.38
CA LEU A 153 -18.43 -4.76 -11.46
C LEU A 153 -17.99 -6.22 -11.36
N GLU A 154 -17.44 -6.77 -12.44
CA GLU A 154 -16.90 -8.11 -12.49
C GLU A 154 -15.86 -8.39 -11.40
N PHE A 155 -15.02 -7.40 -11.06
CA PHE A 155 -14.06 -7.56 -9.96
C PHE A 155 -14.76 -7.71 -8.61
N ILE A 156 -15.87 -7.01 -8.38
CA ILE A 156 -16.69 -7.18 -7.17
C ILE A 156 -17.28 -8.59 -7.15
N LEU A 157 -17.80 -9.07 -8.28
CA LEU A 157 -18.32 -10.43 -8.40
C LEU A 157 -17.24 -11.48 -8.13
N ALA A 158 -16.00 -11.27 -8.57
CA ALA A 158 -14.85 -12.13 -8.27
C ALA A 158 -14.58 -12.19 -6.75
N VAL A 159 -14.63 -11.05 -6.06
CA VAL A 159 -14.46 -11.00 -4.60
C VAL A 159 -15.61 -11.72 -3.89
N CYS A 160 -16.86 -11.51 -4.31
CA CYS A 160 -18.02 -12.23 -3.75
C CYS A 160 -17.89 -13.75 -3.96
N CYS A 161 -17.47 -14.19 -5.16
CA CYS A 161 -17.18 -15.60 -5.43
C CYS A 161 -16.08 -16.12 -4.50
N GLY A 162 -14.99 -15.37 -4.34
CA GLY A 162 -13.91 -15.70 -3.40
C GLY A 162 -14.39 -15.86 -1.95
N ILE A 163 -15.29 -14.99 -1.49
CA ILE A 163 -15.93 -15.11 -0.16
C ILE A 163 -16.73 -16.41 -0.04
N GLN A 164 -17.53 -16.77 -1.05
CA GLN A 164 -18.37 -17.98 -1.03
C GLN A 164 -17.59 -19.28 -1.20
N SER A 165 -16.44 -19.24 -1.87
CA SER A 165 -15.54 -20.38 -2.00
C SER A 165 -14.61 -20.53 -0.81
N HIS A 166 -14.40 -19.49 0.00
CA HIS A 166 -13.48 -19.52 1.12
C HIS A 166 -13.97 -20.48 2.24
N PRO A 167 -13.13 -21.40 2.76
CA PRO A 167 -13.56 -22.47 3.68
C PRO A 167 -14.33 -22.00 4.92
N LYS A 168 -13.95 -20.86 5.49
CA LYS A 168 -14.59 -20.25 6.68
C LYS A 168 -15.61 -19.16 6.32
N ALA A 169 -15.22 -18.17 5.51
CA ALA A 169 -16.04 -17.03 5.14
C ALA A 169 -17.26 -17.36 4.25
N LYS A 170 -17.40 -18.59 3.72
CA LYS A 170 -18.62 -19.01 3.02
C LYS A 170 -19.88 -18.99 3.88
N SER A 171 -19.74 -19.21 5.19
CA SER A 171 -20.85 -19.16 6.14
C SER A 171 -21.04 -17.76 6.72
N TYR A 172 -22.27 -17.38 7.02
CA TYR A 172 -22.57 -16.16 7.77
C TYR A 172 -22.41 -16.42 9.26
N SER A 173 -21.56 -15.65 9.94
CA SER A 173 -21.44 -15.70 11.40
C SER A 173 -21.47 -14.29 11.95
N LEU A 174 -22.32 -14.03 12.93
CA LEU A 174 -22.38 -12.74 13.62
C LEU A 174 -21.05 -12.39 14.30
N LEU A 175 -20.23 -13.39 14.64
CA LEU A 175 -18.97 -13.22 15.36
C LEU A 175 -17.79 -12.85 14.44
N HIS A 176 -17.80 -13.29 13.18
CA HIS A 176 -16.60 -13.19 12.31
C HIS A 176 -16.90 -12.78 10.86
N TYR A 177 -17.85 -13.43 10.19
CA TYR A 177 -18.05 -13.36 8.73
C TYR A 177 -19.44 -12.81 8.38
N ASN A 178 -19.78 -11.68 8.99
CA ASN A 178 -21.05 -10.96 8.86
C ASN A 178 -20.97 -9.85 7.78
N CYS A 179 -21.96 -8.96 7.77
CA CYS A 179 -22.03 -7.82 6.86
C CYS A 179 -20.86 -6.82 7.02
N TYR A 180 -20.26 -6.71 8.21
CA TYR A 180 -19.08 -5.88 8.44
C TYR A 180 -17.86 -6.44 7.72
N PHE A 181 -17.58 -7.74 7.93
CA PHE A 181 -16.47 -8.43 7.25
C PHE A 181 -16.61 -8.34 5.73
N PHE A 182 -17.81 -8.56 5.21
CA PHE A 182 -18.10 -8.44 3.77
C PHE A 182 -17.78 -7.04 3.25
N SER A 183 -18.27 -6.00 3.94
CA SER A 183 -18.06 -4.61 3.55
C SER A 183 -16.58 -4.22 3.61
N TRP A 184 -15.87 -4.58 4.67
CA TRP A 184 -14.43 -4.35 4.82
C TRP A 184 -13.61 -5.07 3.74
N THR A 185 -13.97 -6.31 3.42
CA THR A 185 -13.34 -7.10 2.36
C THR A 185 -13.46 -6.42 1.02
N LEU A 186 -14.67 -6.00 0.64
CA LEU A 186 -14.92 -5.32 -0.62
C LEU A 186 -14.16 -3.99 -0.72
N VAL A 187 -14.24 -3.10 0.29
CA VAL A 187 -13.54 -1.80 0.17
C VAL A 187 -12.03 -1.97 0.10
N MET A 188 -11.45 -2.89 0.88
CA MET A 188 -10.00 -3.13 0.86
C MET A 188 -9.55 -3.71 -0.49
N THR A 189 -10.25 -4.72 -1.00
CA THR A 189 -9.90 -5.37 -2.27
C THR A 189 -10.10 -4.44 -3.47
N ILE A 190 -11.21 -3.70 -3.54
CA ILE A 190 -11.46 -2.70 -4.59
C ILE A 190 -10.37 -1.63 -4.55
N LYS A 191 -10.04 -1.13 -3.36
CA LYS A 191 -8.97 -0.13 -3.23
C LYS A 191 -7.64 -0.70 -3.71
N ARG A 192 -7.29 -1.90 -3.24
CA ARG A 192 -6.04 -2.58 -3.59
C ARG A 192 -5.91 -2.79 -5.10
N LYS A 193 -6.97 -3.24 -5.76
CA LYS A 193 -7.03 -3.40 -7.22
C LYS A 193 -6.74 -2.10 -7.95
N GLY A 194 -7.34 -1.00 -7.49
CA GLY A 194 -7.08 0.34 -7.99
C GLY A 194 -5.60 0.73 -7.86
N LEU A 195 -4.95 0.39 -6.75
CA LEU A 195 -3.53 0.67 -6.52
C LEU A 195 -2.59 -0.15 -7.41
N VAL A 196 -2.94 -1.41 -7.71
CA VAL A 196 -2.12 -2.23 -8.62
C VAL A 196 -2.25 -1.75 -10.07
N HIS A 197 -3.45 -1.34 -10.49
CA HIS A 197 -3.68 -0.84 -11.86
C HIS A 197 -3.26 0.61 -12.07
N TRP A 198 -3.36 1.45 -11.03
CA TRP A 198 -2.76 2.78 -11.04
C TRP A 198 -1.27 2.57 -11.27
N ASN A 199 -0.78 2.98 -12.45
CA ASN A 199 0.55 2.66 -12.94
C ASN A 199 1.58 2.97 -11.84
N LEU A 200 1.94 1.93 -11.11
CA LEU A 200 2.61 2.04 -9.83
C LEU A 200 3.98 2.67 -10.07
N ALA A 201 4.58 2.38 -11.23
CA ALA A 201 5.77 3.04 -11.74
C ALA A 201 5.59 4.56 -11.95
N THR A 202 4.42 5.02 -12.41
CA THR A 202 4.12 6.46 -12.58
C THR A 202 3.97 7.17 -11.23
N ALA A 203 3.26 6.57 -10.29
CA ALA A 203 3.08 7.11 -8.94
C ALA A 203 4.42 7.15 -8.18
N LYS A 204 5.18 6.04 -8.22
CA LYS A 204 6.52 5.90 -7.66
C LYS A 204 7.50 6.89 -8.28
N LYS A 205 7.49 7.04 -9.61
CA LYS A 205 8.31 8.04 -10.30
C LYS A 205 7.98 9.46 -9.87
N ARG A 206 6.71 9.79 -9.63
CA ARG A 206 6.31 11.12 -9.13
C ARG A 206 6.77 11.35 -7.69
N VAL A 207 6.59 10.37 -6.80
CA VAL A 207 7.05 10.45 -5.41
C VAL A 207 8.56 10.57 -5.33
N TRP A 208 9.28 9.66 -6.00
CA TRP A 208 10.73 9.71 -6.09
C TRP A 208 11.21 11.04 -6.64
N LYS A 209 10.65 11.49 -7.79
CA LYS A 209 11.01 12.78 -8.41
C LYS A 209 10.85 13.92 -7.42
N LYS A 210 9.74 14.00 -6.68
CA LYS A 210 9.53 15.12 -5.76
C LYS A 210 10.48 15.09 -4.56
N VAL A 211 10.73 13.91 -4.00
CA VAL A 211 11.65 13.71 -2.88
C VAL A 211 13.09 14.00 -3.31
N SER A 212 13.50 13.51 -4.48
CA SER A 212 14.83 13.74 -5.04
C SER A 212 15.05 15.20 -5.42
N GLU A 213 14.07 15.92 -5.99
CA GLU A 213 14.14 17.37 -6.24
C GLU A 213 14.46 18.15 -4.96
N VAL A 214 13.71 17.91 -3.89
CA VAL A 214 13.91 18.59 -2.60
C VAL A 214 15.28 18.24 -2.00
N LEU A 215 15.70 16.98 -2.07
CA LEU A 215 17.01 16.57 -1.57
C LEU A 215 18.16 17.16 -2.38
N ILE A 216 18.04 17.22 -3.70
CA ILE A 216 19.02 17.82 -4.59
C ILE A 216 19.15 19.32 -4.29
N GLU A 217 18.03 20.04 -4.11
CA GLU A 217 18.08 21.44 -3.65
C GLU A 217 18.84 21.58 -2.33
N ARG A 218 18.55 20.73 -1.33
CA ARG A 218 19.27 20.74 -0.05
C ARG A 218 20.76 20.47 -0.19
N ILE A 219 21.15 19.56 -1.08
CA ILE A 219 22.56 19.25 -1.37
C ILE A 219 23.25 20.48 -1.99
N ARG A 220 22.59 21.17 -2.93
CA ARG A 220 23.11 22.38 -3.57
C ARG A 220 23.20 23.58 -2.62
N GLU A 221 22.18 23.77 -1.76
CA GLU A 221 22.19 24.80 -0.72
C GLU A 221 23.40 24.63 0.21
N GLN A 222 23.74 23.39 0.60
CA GLN A 222 24.91 23.13 1.43
C GLN A 222 26.24 23.42 0.72
N GLN A 223 26.31 23.22 -0.60
CA GLN A 223 27.48 23.59 -1.40
C GLN A 223 27.60 25.12 -1.59
N ALA A 224 26.48 25.85 -1.57
CA ALA A 224 26.44 27.28 -1.86
C ALA A 224 26.77 28.19 -0.67
N ILE A 225 26.75 27.68 0.58
CA ILE A 225 27.06 28.49 1.78
C ILE A 225 28.58 28.71 1.87
N PRO A 226 29.09 29.95 1.68
CA PRO A 226 30.49 30.25 1.96
C PRO A 226 30.69 30.23 3.47
N SER A 227 31.85 29.73 3.92
CA SER A 227 32.30 29.54 5.30
C SER A 227 32.38 30.82 6.17
N LYS A 228 31.28 31.57 6.31
CA LYS A 228 31.24 32.80 7.12
C LYS A 228 30.35 32.76 8.36
N THR A 229 29.62 31.66 8.62
CA THR A 229 28.84 31.54 9.85
C THR A 229 29.64 30.82 10.94
N LYS A 230 29.94 31.52 12.03
CA LYS A 230 30.72 31.09 13.22
C LYS A 230 30.14 29.87 14.00
N GLY A 231 29.32 29.04 13.38
CA GLY A 231 28.92 27.72 13.88
C GLY A 231 29.37 26.53 13.01
N PHE A 232 30.04 26.77 11.87
CA PHE A 232 30.33 25.76 10.86
C PHE A 232 31.84 25.46 10.75
N ALA A 233 32.37 24.68 11.68
CA ALA A 233 33.79 24.32 11.74
C ALA A 233 34.25 23.21 10.76
N LEU A 234 33.51 22.92 9.68
CA LEU A 234 33.78 21.79 8.76
C LEU A 234 34.40 22.19 7.42
N GLY A 235 34.07 23.37 6.87
CA GLY A 235 34.62 23.82 5.58
C GLY A 235 36.15 23.89 5.57
N ASN A 236 36.76 24.34 6.68
CA ASN A 236 38.23 24.39 6.80
C ASN A 236 38.90 23.02 6.98
N ARG A 237 38.16 21.97 7.36
CA ARG A 237 38.71 20.62 7.62
C ARG A 237 38.71 19.79 6.35
N PHE A 238 37.66 19.86 5.53
CA PHE A 238 37.56 19.08 4.29
C PHE A 238 38.34 19.69 3.12
N ILE A 239 38.40 21.02 3.04
CA ILE A 239 39.30 21.72 2.13
C ILE A 239 40.76 21.34 2.43
N ARG A 240 41.17 21.31 3.71
CA ARG A 240 42.49 20.82 4.12
C ARG A 240 42.72 19.34 3.81
N VAL A 241 41.70 18.49 3.87
CA VAL A 241 41.82 17.06 3.53
C VAL A 241 42.08 16.90 2.04
N GLY A 242 41.31 17.55 1.16
CA GLY A 242 41.57 17.57 -0.28
C GLY A 242 42.98 18.06 -0.62
N TRP A 243 43.44 19.14 0.03
CA TRP A 243 44.78 19.70 -0.18
C TRP A 243 45.91 18.84 0.39
N SER A 244 45.71 18.20 1.55
CA SER A 244 46.67 17.25 2.14
C SER A 244 46.78 15.93 1.36
N ILE A 245 45.78 15.63 0.53
CA ILE A 245 45.71 14.40 -0.26
C ILE A 245 46.54 14.56 -1.54
N VAL A 246 46.43 15.68 -2.25
CA VAL A 246 47.04 15.85 -3.58
C VAL A 246 48.50 16.34 -3.51
N GLY A 247 49.04 16.63 -2.32
CA GLY A 247 50.43 17.08 -2.16
C GLY A 247 50.72 18.42 -2.83
N VAL A 248 49.68 19.26 -2.97
CA VAL A 248 49.74 20.52 -3.71
C VAL A 248 50.26 21.62 -2.80
N ASP A 249 51.33 22.28 -3.25
CA ASP A 249 51.85 23.49 -2.63
C ASP A 249 50.77 24.58 -2.63
N SER A 250 50.67 25.34 -1.54
CA SER A 250 49.57 26.27 -1.22
C SER A 250 49.20 27.28 -2.31
N ARG A 251 50.08 27.48 -3.30
CA ARG A 251 49.92 28.41 -4.43
C ARG A 251 49.11 27.87 -5.62
N GLN A 252 48.88 26.55 -5.73
CA GLN A 252 48.04 25.92 -6.78
C GLN A 252 46.71 25.36 -6.23
N ALA A 253 46.46 25.54 -4.93
CA ALA A 253 45.33 24.97 -4.18
C ALA A 253 43.94 25.49 -4.62
N SER A 254 43.88 26.59 -5.37
CA SER A 254 42.66 27.23 -5.88
C SER A 254 42.08 26.58 -7.14
N LEU A 255 42.78 25.61 -7.76
CA LEU A 255 42.41 25.03 -9.06
C LEU A 255 41.73 23.65 -8.99
N LEU A 256 41.72 23.00 -7.82
CA LEU A 256 41.14 21.65 -7.67
C LEU A 256 39.82 21.68 -6.89
N PRO A 257 38.75 21.02 -7.40
CA PRO A 257 37.49 20.97 -6.68
C PRO A 257 37.63 20.20 -5.36
N PRO A 258 37.02 20.66 -4.26
CA PRO A 258 37.04 19.97 -2.97
C PRO A 258 36.48 18.54 -3.08
N VAL A 259 36.99 17.59 -2.28
CA VAL A 259 36.45 16.22 -2.22
C VAL A 259 34.94 16.18 -1.96
N GLU A 260 34.43 17.18 -1.22
CA GLU A 260 33.01 17.39 -0.95
C GLU A 260 32.18 17.64 -2.21
N SER A 261 32.69 18.40 -3.19
CA SER A 261 31.94 18.65 -4.43
C SER A 261 31.79 17.39 -5.26
N PHE A 262 32.79 16.50 -5.27
CA PHE A 262 32.69 15.20 -5.92
C PHE A 262 31.71 14.27 -5.21
N ILE A 263 31.71 14.25 -3.87
CA ILE A 263 30.77 13.45 -3.07
C ILE A 263 29.33 13.92 -3.27
N CYS A 264 29.08 15.21 -3.10
CA CYS A 264 27.74 15.79 -3.24
C CYS A 264 27.23 15.70 -4.69
N GLY A 265 28.09 15.92 -5.69
CA GLY A 265 27.73 15.71 -7.10
C GLY A 265 27.40 14.24 -7.41
N GLY A 266 28.10 13.29 -6.79
CA GLY A 266 27.76 11.87 -6.88
C GLY A 266 26.41 11.53 -6.24
N MET A 267 26.08 12.13 -5.09
CA MET A 267 24.77 12.00 -4.45
C MET A 267 23.64 12.57 -5.33
N GLU A 268 23.82 13.78 -5.89
CA GLU A 268 22.85 14.41 -6.81
C GLU A 268 22.57 13.53 -8.02
N GLU A 269 23.62 13.03 -8.67
CA GLU A 269 23.48 12.18 -9.84
C GLU A 269 22.81 10.85 -9.50
N SER A 270 23.14 10.25 -8.36
CA SER A 270 22.51 9.00 -7.94
C SER A 270 21.03 9.17 -7.60
N LEU A 271 20.61 10.33 -7.09
CA LEU A 271 19.21 10.64 -6.85
C LEU A 271 18.46 10.91 -8.17
N ALA A 272 19.08 11.64 -9.10
CA ALA A 272 18.50 12.01 -10.39
C ALA A 272 18.35 10.82 -11.34
N ASN A 273 19.33 9.92 -11.37
CA ASN A 273 19.41 8.79 -12.30
C ASN A 273 19.01 7.45 -11.67
N TYR A 274 18.34 7.47 -10.50
CA TYR A 274 18.01 6.23 -9.81
C TYR A 274 17.11 5.33 -10.65
N ASN A 275 17.62 4.15 -11.00
CA ASN A 275 16.92 3.21 -11.87
C ASN A 275 15.78 2.54 -11.09
N LEU A 276 14.55 2.92 -11.44
CA LEU A 276 13.28 2.48 -10.86
C LEU A 276 13.03 0.95 -10.90
N LYS A 277 13.95 0.14 -11.45
CA LYS A 277 13.84 -1.31 -11.51
C LYS A 277 13.59 -1.95 -10.14
N LEU A 278 14.23 -1.46 -9.07
CA LEU A 278 13.98 -1.98 -7.72
C LEU A 278 12.56 -1.68 -7.24
N ILE A 279 11.95 -0.56 -7.64
CA ILE A 279 10.66 -0.16 -7.06
C ILE A 279 9.51 -1.07 -7.52
N ASN A 280 9.64 -1.83 -8.60
CA ASN A 280 8.55 -2.73 -9.05
C ASN A 280 8.27 -3.90 -8.10
N GLU A 281 9.19 -4.25 -7.20
CA GLU A 281 9.04 -5.36 -6.23
C GLU A 281 8.31 -4.95 -4.93
N PHE A 282 8.01 -3.66 -4.73
CA PHE A 282 7.62 -3.11 -3.43
C PHE A 282 6.17 -3.31 -3.00
N LEU A 283 5.34 -3.93 -3.84
CA LEU A 283 3.92 -4.11 -3.56
C LEU A 283 3.56 -5.58 -3.76
N PRO A 284 3.96 -6.46 -2.82
CA PRO A 284 3.73 -7.89 -2.94
C PRO A 284 2.27 -8.13 -3.23
N LYS A 285 2.00 -8.94 -4.27
CA LYS A 285 0.64 -9.27 -4.71
C LYS A 285 -0.14 -9.86 -3.53
N GLU A 286 0.55 -10.53 -2.63
CA GLU A 286 0.09 -11.27 -1.46
C GLU A 286 -0.34 -10.37 -0.29
N GLU A 287 0.00 -9.08 -0.27
CA GLU A 287 -0.37 -8.21 0.85
C GLU A 287 -1.58 -7.34 0.54
N LEU A 288 -2.74 -7.67 1.14
CA LEU A 288 -3.94 -6.84 1.07
C LEU A 288 -3.84 -5.61 2.01
N PHE A 289 -3.35 -5.82 3.24
CA PHE A 289 -3.14 -4.78 4.25
C PHE A 289 -1.75 -4.15 4.10
N TRP A 290 -1.46 -3.65 2.90
CA TRP A 290 -0.17 -3.09 2.61
C TRP A 290 -0.03 -1.67 3.19
N SER A 291 0.76 -1.54 4.25
CA SER A 291 1.27 -0.24 4.65
C SER A 291 2.52 0.07 3.83
N TRP A 292 2.46 1.09 2.97
CA TRP A 292 3.72 1.73 2.57
C TRP A 292 4.34 2.30 3.84
N SER A 293 5.42 1.69 4.32
CA SER A 293 6.14 2.31 5.42
C SER A 293 6.97 3.46 4.86
N PRO A 294 6.91 4.66 5.45
CA PRO A 294 7.89 5.71 5.18
C PRO A 294 9.33 5.20 5.30
N SER A 295 9.57 4.15 6.10
CA SER A 295 10.86 3.50 6.23
C SER A 295 11.36 2.84 4.94
N MET A 296 10.48 2.30 4.08
CA MET A 296 10.93 1.71 2.80
C MET A 296 11.44 2.76 1.82
N LEU A 297 10.76 3.91 1.71
CA LEU A 297 11.27 5.02 0.90
C LEU A 297 12.52 5.63 1.52
N GLU A 298 12.55 5.72 2.85
CA GLU A 298 13.74 6.15 3.59
C GLU A 298 14.94 5.26 3.26
N GLU A 299 14.79 3.94 3.32
CA GLU A 299 15.84 2.98 2.96
C GLU A 299 16.34 3.17 1.53
N GLU A 300 15.44 3.34 0.56
CA GLU A 300 15.80 3.57 -0.84
C GLU A 300 16.54 4.90 -1.06
N VAL A 301 16.07 5.97 -0.43
CA VAL A 301 16.73 7.29 -0.45
C VAL A 301 18.11 7.21 0.18
N LEU A 302 18.23 6.55 1.34
CA LEU A 302 19.49 6.35 2.04
C LEU A 302 20.45 5.50 1.20
N ALA A 303 19.96 4.46 0.53
CA ALA A 303 20.76 3.64 -0.37
C ALA A 303 21.28 4.44 -1.57
N ALA A 304 20.44 5.31 -2.17
CA ALA A 304 20.84 6.17 -3.28
C ALA A 304 21.90 7.19 -2.84
N LEU A 305 21.71 7.86 -1.71
CA LEU A 305 22.70 8.78 -1.14
C LEU A 305 24.03 8.07 -0.88
N ARG A 306 24.01 6.88 -0.26
CA ARG A 306 25.22 6.11 0.03
C ARG A 306 25.97 5.71 -1.25
N ARG A 307 25.26 5.18 -2.26
CA ARG A 307 25.85 4.82 -3.56
C ARG A 307 26.46 6.03 -4.26
N GLY A 308 25.73 7.15 -4.30
CA GLY A 308 26.21 8.39 -4.89
C GLY A 308 27.46 8.93 -4.20
N ALA A 309 27.50 8.89 -2.86
CA ALA A 309 28.66 9.30 -2.09
C ALA A 309 29.92 8.46 -2.42
N GLN A 310 29.76 7.12 -2.46
CA GLN A 310 30.82 6.19 -2.82
C GLN A 310 31.31 6.41 -4.26
N GLN A 311 30.39 6.68 -5.19
CA GLN A 311 30.74 7.00 -6.57
C GLN A 311 31.50 8.33 -6.67
N GLY A 312 31.12 9.33 -5.87
CA GLY A 312 31.84 10.58 -5.72
C GLY A 312 33.28 10.40 -5.23
N VAL A 313 33.48 9.55 -4.20
CA VAL A 313 34.83 9.17 -3.72
C VAL A 313 35.65 8.54 -4.85
N LYS A 314 35.06 7.58 -5.58
CA LYS A 314 35.73 6.92 -6.71
C LYS A 314 36.16 7.94 -7.76
N ARG A 315 35.26 8.85 -8.16
CA ARG A 315 35.56 9.91 -9.14
C ARG A 315 36.64 10.86 -8.68
N PHE A 316 36.61 11.29 -7.41
CA PHE A 316 37.66 12.11 -6.82
C PHE A 316 39.02 11.41 -6.90
N THR A 317 39.10 10.13 -6.52
CA THR A 317 40.35 9.37 -6.56
C THR A 317 40.86 9.19 -7.99
N THR A 318 39.99 8.90 -8.95
CA THR A 318 40.36 8.74 -10.37
C THR A 318 40.84 10.07 -10.97
N ALA A 319 40.12 11.17 -10.73
CA ALA A 319 40.45 12.49 -11.27
C ALA A 319 41.80 13.02 -10.74
N ASN A 320 42.17 12.66 -9.50
CA ASN A 320 43.40 13.10 -8.87
C ASN A 320 44.55 12.09 -8.93
N ALA A 321 44.33 10.87 -9.44
CA ALA A 321 45.36 9.84 -9.56
C ALA A 321 46.65 10.31 -10.28
N PRO A 322 46.59 11.07 -11.40
CA PRO A 322 47.80 11.57 -12.06
C PRO A 322 48.65 12.50 -11.17
N SER A 323 47.99 13.35 -10.38
CA SER A 323 48.66 14.28 -9.46
C SER A 323 49.22 13.56 -8.24
N LEU A 324 48.52 12.53 -7.74
CA LEU A 324 48.95 11.69 -6.63
C LEU A 324 50.19 10.86 -6.97
N ARG A 325 50.35 10.45 -8.23
CA ARG A 325 51.54 9.73 -8.73
C ARG A 325 52.77 10.62 -8.87
N LYS A 326 52.60 11.91 -9.14
CA LYS A 326 53.71 12.88 -9.25
C LYS A 326 54.30 13.32 -7.90
N GLY A 327 53.55 13.17 -6.80
CA GLY A 327 53.92 13.68 -5.47
C GLY A 327 55.04 12.93 -4.73
N LYS A 328 55.56 11.81 -5.25
CA LYS A 328 56.74 11.10 -4.72
C LYS A 328 57.46 10.31 -5.82
N LEU A 329 58.34 10.94 -6.57
CA LEU A 329 59.49 10.24 -7.16
C LEU A 329 60.68 10.44 -6.22
N PRO A 330 61.27 9.38 -5.64
CA PRO A 330 62.63 9.49 -5.11
C PRO A 330 63.57 9.85 -6.26
N ALA A 331 64.51 10.75 -6.01
CA ALA A 331 65.56 11.08 -6.98
C ALA A 331 66.27 9.79 -7.45
N PRO A 332 66.60 9.66 -8.75
CA PRO A 332 67.34 8.50 -9.24
C PRO A 332 68.74 8.53 -8.62
N ILE A 333 69.07 7.49 -7.85
CA ILE A 333 70.44 7.21 -7.44
C ILE A 333 71.16 6.71 -8.69
N TYR A 334 72.12 7.50 -9.17
CA TYR A 334 73.11 7.04 -10.14
C TYR A 334 73.98 5.95 -9.51
N SER A 335 73.92 4.74 -10.06
CA SER A 335 75.05 3.81 -10.07
C SER A 335 74.89 2.90 -11.30
N GLY A 336 75.81 3.03 -12.25
CA GLY A 336 75.73 2.35 -13.55
C GLY A 336 76.03 0.85 -13.47
N SER A 337 75.47 0.09 -14.41
CA SER A 337 76.19 -0.77 -15.36
C SER A 337 75.16 -1.52 -16.22
N GLU A 338 75.58 -1.85 -17.43
CA GLU A 338 74.81 -2.28 -18.60
C GLU A 338 74.12 -3.66 -18.45
N GLY A 339 73.07 -3.91 -19.26
CA GLY A 339 72.60 -5.28 -19.51
C GLY A 339 71.16 -5.45 -20.00
N LEU A 340 70.95 -5.24 -21.29
CA LEU A 340 69.99 -5.86 -22.22
C LEU A 340 68.68 -6.54 -21.73
N ARG A 341 67.64 -6.28 -22.57
CA ARG A 341 66.52 -7.14 -23.02
C ARG A 341 65.18 -6.96 -22.33
N GLY A 342 64.22 -6.45 -23.11
CA GLY A 342 62.86 -6.18 -22.71
C GLY A 342 61.99 -7.41 -22.52
N LYS A 343 60.85 -7.17 -21.87
CA LYS A 343 59.60 -7.92 -22.00
C LYS A 343 58.46 -7.15 -21.32
N ASP A 344 57.44 -6.86 -22.11
CA ASP A 344 56.02 -6.73 -21.80
C ASP A 344 55.63 -6.39 -20.36
N VAL A 345 55.31 -5.11 -20.12
CA VAL A 345 54.58 -4.68 -18.93
C VAL A 345 53.09 -4.78 -19.20
N SER A 346 52.51 -5.86 -18.68
CA SER A 346 51.09 -6.04 -18.52
C SER A 346 50.48 -4.89 -17.70
N ASN A 347 49.30 -4.44 -18.16
CA ASN A 347 48.57 -3.27 -17.68
C ASN A 347 47.87 -3.54 -16.32
N GLY A 348 48.65 -3.92 -15.30
CA GLY A 348 48.21 -4.08 -13.91
C GLY A 348 48.62 -2.87 -13.09
N GLY A 349 47.81 -1.82 -13.09
CA GLY A 349 48.12 -0.58 -12.38
C GLY A 349 48.25 -0.79 -10.86
N TYR A 350 49.48 -0.78 -10.34
CA TYR A 350 49.75 -0.73 -8.90
C TYR A 350 49.09 0.52 -8.30
N VAL A 351 48.17 0.33 -7.34
CA VAL A 351 47.61 1.43 -6.54
C VAL A 351 48.71 1.94 -5.61
N THR A 352 49.05 3.22 -5.70
CA THR A 352 50.10 3.79 -4.87
C THR A 352 49.64 3.95 -3.41
N PRO A 353 50.55 3.89 -2.41
CA PRO A 353 50.20 4.20 -1.02
C PRO A 353 49.62 5.62 -0.82
N ALA A 354 49.90 6.55 -1.74
CA ALA A 354 49.31 7.88 -1.75
C ALA A 354 47.85 7.85 -2.22
N GLU A 355 47.55 7.12 -3.31
CA GLU A 355 46.19 6.88 -3.80
C GLU A 355 45.32 6.16 -2.76
N GLU A 356 45.86 5.18 -2.04
CA GLU A 356 45.12 4.47 -1.00
C GLU A 356 44.81 5.37 0.21
N ARG A 357 45.78 6.18 0.66
CA ARG A 357 45.53 7.17 1.73
C ARG A 357 44.52 8.24 1.30
N ALA A 358 44.57 8.66 0.04
CA ALA A 358 43.60 9.58 -0.55
C ALA A 358 42.19 9.01 -0.51
N ARG A 359 42.05 7.76 -0.93
CA ARG A 359 40.79 7.01 -0.91
C ARG A 359 40.23 6.86 0.49
N GLN A 360 41.03 6.44 1.47
CA GLN A 360 40.58 6.25 2.85
C GLN A 360 40.12 7.57 3.50
N LYS A 361 40.85 8.67 3.27
CA LYS A 361 40.45 9.99 3.74
C LYS A 361 39.15 10.45 3.07
N ALA A 362 39.03 10.31 1.75
CA ALA A 362 37.81 10.66 1.02
C ALA A 362 36.60 9.80 1.48
N GLN A 363 36.82 8.52 1.77
CA GLN A 363 35.79 7.64 2.32
C GLN A 363 35.31 8.13 3.69
N LYS A 364 36.21 8.56 4.57
CA LYS A 364 35.85 9.13 5.87
C LYS A 364 35.00 10.39 5.74
N VAL A 365 35.38 11.29 4.83
CA VAL A 365 34.60 12.51 4.52
C VAL A 365 33.22 12.15 3.97
N SER A 366 33.17 11.16 3.07
CA SER A 366 31.91 10.65 2.51
C SER A 366 30.96 10.11 3.59
N GLU A 367 31.47 9.34 4.56
CA GLU A 367 30.66 8.83 5.67
C GLU A 367 30.13 9.95 6.58
N GLU A 368 30.92 10.99 6.85
CA GLU A 368 30.49 12.14 7.64
C GLU A 368 29.36 12.92 6.93
N ILE A 369 29.52 13.19 5.63
CA ILE A 369 28.51 13.87 4.81
C ILE A 369 27.24 13.00 4.72
N TYR A 370 27.37 11.72 4.40
CA TYR A 370 26.24 10.79 4.32
C TYR A 370 25.46 10.73 5.64
N LYS A 371 26.14 10.54 6.78
CA LYS A 371 25.49 10.46 8.09
C LYS A 371 24.70 11.71 8.43
N ARG A 372 25.20 12.89 8.04
CA ARG A 372 24.49 14.15 8.25
C ARG A 372 23.17 14.20 7.47
N PHE A 373 23.19 13.83 6.20
CA PHE A 373 21.96 13.77 5.39
C PHE A 373 20.98 12.73 5.94
N ALA A 374 21.49 11.55 6.28
CA ALA A 374 20.71 10.44 6.80
C ALA A 374 20.01 10.76 8.12
N SER A 375 20.66 11.45 9.06
CA SER A 375 20.11 11.71 10.39
C SER A 375 19.28 12.99 10.48
N THR A 376 19.54 14.00 9.64
CA THR A 376 18.91 15.32 9.78
C THR A 376 17.95 15.69 8.65
N GLN A 377 18.33 15.43 7.39
CA GLN A 377 17.59 15.92 6.24
C GLN A 377 16.52 14.92 5.77
N VAL A 378 16.90 13.64 5.66
CA VAL A 378 16.00 12.59 5.17
C VAL A 378 14.76 12.43 6.05
N PRO A 379 14.86 12.29 7.39
CA PRO A 379 13.67 12.12 8.23
C PRO A 379 12.76 13.35 8.21
N HIS A 380 13.33 14.55 8.14
CA HIS A 380 12.56 15.80 8.10
C HIS A 380 11.77 15.95 6.78
N ILE A 381 12.38 15.62 5.65
CA ILE A 381 11.73 15.68 4.33
C ILE A 381 10.65 14.60 4.22
N LEU A 382 10.93 13.40 4.70
CA LEU A 382 9.99 12.27 4.63
C LEU A 382 8.82 12.39 5.61
N LYS A 383 9.01 13.04 6.77
CA LYS A 383 7.94 13.36 7.73
C LYS A 383 7.25 14.71 7.44
N GLY A 384 7.74 15.49 6.48
CA GLY A 384 7.16 16.76 6.08
C GLY A 384 5.86 16.63 5.27
N GLY A 385 5.09 17.72 5.17
CA GLY A 385 3.75 17.70 4.56
C GLY A 385 3.68 17.31 3.08
N VAL A 386 4.78 17.37 2.32
CA VAL A 386 4.80 17.06 0.88
C VAL A 386 4.74 15.56 0.62
N THR A 387 5.48 14.75 1.38
CA THR A 387 5.46 13.29 1.30
C THR A 387 4.20 12.72 1.92
N SER A 388 3.79 13.23 3.09
CA SER A 388 2.55 12.80 3.75
C SER A 388 1.31 12.99 2.87
N ASN A 389 1.16 14.13 2.19
CA ASN A 389 0.04 14.36 1.26
C ASN A 389 0.11 13.51 -0.01
N LEU A 390 1.32 13.25 -0.52
CA LEU A 390 1.50 12.40 -1.70
C LEU A 390 1.26 10.92 -1.36
N LEU A 391 1.51 10.53 -0.11
CA LEU A 391 1.21 9.20 0.42
C LEU A 391 -0.26 8.98 0.70
N LEU A 392 -0.93 9.99 1.23
CA LEU A 392 -2.39 10.02 1.29
C LEU A 392 -2.99 9.93 -0.12
N ALA A 393 -2.36 10.55 -1.12
CA ALA A 393 -2.74 10.40 -2.52
C ALA A 393 -2.43 9.00 -3.09
N LEU A 394 -1.37 8.32 -2.64
CA LEU A 394 -1.11 6.90 -2.93
C LEU A 394 -2.10 5.97 -2.22
N GLY A 395 -2.62 6.35 -1.05
CA GLY A 395 -3.78 5.71 -0.40
C GLY A 395 -5.12 6.08 -1.05
N GLY A 396 -5.08 6.84 -2.15
CA GLY A 396 -6.13 7.56 -2.89
C GLY A 396 -7.00 8.50 -2.05
N ARG A 397 -7.44 9.58 -2.68
CA ARG A 397 -8.10 10.69 -1.98
C ARG A 397 -9.39 10.21 -1.29
N PRO A 398 -9.48 10.26 0.06
CA PRO A 398 -10.75 10.02 0.73
C PRO A 398 -11.76 11.07 0.27
N CYS A 399 -12.99 10.65 0.03
CA CYS A 399 -14.08 11.54 -0.35
C CYS A 399 -14.97 11.81 0.87
N PHE A 400 -15.26 13.10 1.05
CA PHE A 400 -16.31 13.73 1.86
C PHE A 400 -16.33 13.53 3.39
N VAL A 401 -16.05 12.35 3.97
CA VAL A 401 -16.34 12.13 5.42
C VAL A 401 -15.10 12.03 6.31
N HIS A 402 -13.98 11.47 5.83
CA HIS A 402 -12.76 11.34 6.63
C HIS A 402 -11.51 11.80 5.86
N ARG A 403 -11.21 13.10 5.89
CA ARG A 403 -10.08 13.69 5.14
C ARG A 403 -8.69 13.27 5.65
N ASN A 404 -8.60 12.71 6.86
CA ASN A 404 -7.34 12.52 7.60
C ASN A 404 -7.01 11.07 7.98
N ILE A 405 -7.79 10.07 7.55
CA ILE A 405 -7.48 8.64 7.82
C ILE A 405 -7.43 7.87 6.50
N SER A 406 -6.46 6.97 6.37
CA SER A 406 -6.40 6.03 5.24
C SER A 406 -7.51 4.98 5.35
N LEU A 407 -7.88 4.35 4.21
CA LEU A 407 -8.85 3.25 4.21
C LEU A 407 -8.38 2.09 5.11
N GLN A 408 -7.09 1.78 5.10
CA GLN A 408 -6.52 0.72 5.95
C GLN A 408 -6.68 1.04 7.43
N GLU A 409 -6.33 2.25 7.87
CA GLU A 409 -6.53 2.68 9.27
C GLU A 409 -8.01 2.64 9.65
N TYR A 410 -8.91 3.09 8.76
CA TYR A 410 -10.35 3.03 8.96
C TYR A 410 -10.83 1.59 9.17
N VAL A 411 -10.48 0.66 8.28
CA VAL A 411 -10.89 -0.75 8.37
C VAL A 411 -10.27 -1.42 9.59
N THR A 412 -8.97 -1.22 9.84
CA THR A 412 -8.28 -1.77 11.00
C THR A 412 -8.93 -1.33 12.31
N LYS A 413 -9.24 -0.03 12.45
CA LYS A 413 -9.91 0.48 13.66
C LYS A 413 -11.28 -0.18 13.85
N ARG A 414 -12.11 -0.27 12.81
CA ARG A 414 -13.43 -0.90 12.90
C ARG A 414 -13.36 -2.39 13.22
N MET A 415 -12.40 -3.12 12.65
CA MET A 415 -12.17 -4.52 12.98
C MET A 415 -11.81 -4.69 14.45
N ILE A 416 -10.89 -3.87 14.97
CA ILE A 416 -10.50 -3.89 16.39
C ILE A 416 -11.71 -3.60 17.29
N ASP A 417 -12.48 -2.56 16.98
CA ASP A 417 -13.65 -2.16 17.76
C ASP A 417 -14.71 -3.29 17.78
N HIS A 418 -15.00 -3.89 16.61
CA HIS A 418 -15.92 -5.02 16.50
C HIS A 418 -15.45 -6.24 17.28
N PHE A 419 -14.19 -6.66 17.13
CA PHE A 419 -13.71 -7.88 17.79
C PHE A 419 -13.51 -7.70 19.30
N LYS A 420 -13.24 -6.48 19.79
CA LYS A 420 -13.31 -6.17 21.23
C LYS A 420 -14.74 -6.29 21.76
N GLN A 421 -15.73 -5.86 20.98
CA GLN A 421 -17.13 -6.05 21.36
C GLN A 421 -17.49 -7.53 21.41
N VAL A 422 -17.05 -8.33 20.43
CA VAL A 422 -17.27 -9.79 20.41
C VAL A 422 -16.60 -10.48 21.61
N GLU A 423 -15.36 -10.10 21.95
CA GLU A 423 -14.65 -10.59 23.14
C GLU A 423 -15.39 -10.21 24.44
N SER A 424 -15.97 -9.01 24.53
CA SER A 424 -16.75 -8.58 25.70
C SER A 424 -17.99 -9.45 25.98
N TYR A 425 -18.50 -10.14 24.96
CA TYR A 425 -19.58 -11.11 25.08
C TYR A 425 -19.08 -12.53 25.43
N GLY A 426 -17.77 -12.71 25.63
CA GLY A 426 -17.15 -13.99 26.00
C GLY A 426 -16.80 -14.88 24.81
N PHE A 427 -16.86 -14.37 23.57
CA PHE A 427 -16.47 -15.12 22.38
C PHE A 427 -15.02 -14.82 22.02
N GLY A 428 -14.12 -15.78 22.27
CA GLY A 428 -12.71 -15.76 21.86
C GLY A 428 -11.91 -14.52 22.28
N LYS A 429 -10.69 -14.38 21.76
CA LYS A 429 -9.82 -13.20 22.02
C LYS A 429 -9.84 -12.27 20.81
N SER A 430 -9.95 -10.96 21.02
CA SER A 430 -10.07 -9.98 19.92
C SER A 430 -8.93 -10.08 18.92
N ASP A 431 -7.70 -10.23 19.39
CA ASP A 431 -6.50 -10.24 18.53
C ASP A 431 -6.46 -11.46 17.62
N LYS A 432 -6.92 -12.61 18.12
CA LYS A 432 -7.02 -13.84 17.30
C LYS A 432 -8.07 -13.71 16.22
N MET A 433 -9.20 -13.06 16.51
CA MET A 433 -10.25 -12.83 15.52
C MET A 433 -9.83 -11.81 14.47
N PHE A 434 -9.14 -10.75 14.91
CA PHE A 434 -8.57 -9.73 14.04
C PHE A 434 -7.59 -10.34 13.04
N GLU A 435 -6.63 -11.14 13.49
CA GLU A 435 -5.68 -11.81 12.59
C GLU A 435 -6.38 -12.84 11.70
N ARG A 436 -7.34 -13.62 12.23
CA ARG A 436 -8.15 -14.55 11.43
C ARG A 436 -8.86 -13.81 10.29
N ALA A 437 -9.48 -12.67 10.56
CA ALA A 437 -10.18 -11.88 9.56
C ALA A 437 -9.21 -11.31 8.52
N LYS A 438 -8.05 -10.78 8.94
CA LYS A 438 -7.01 -10.29 8.02
C LYS A 438 -6.51 -11.37 7.07
N VAL A 439 -6.23 -12.57 7.60
CA VAL A 439 -5.80 -13.73 6.80
C VAL A 439 -6.88 -14.09 5.78
N SER A 440 -8.13 -14.28 6.22
CA SER A 440 -9.24 -14.60 5.31
C SER A 440 -9.43 -13.54 4.22
N MET A 441 -9.39 -12.25 4.56
CA MET A 441 -9.48 -11.16 3.58
C MET A 441 -8.36 -11.23 2.54
N THR A 442 -7.14 -11.57 2.97
CA THR A 442 -5.97 -11.71 2.09
C THR A 442 -6.09 -12.93 1.17
N GLU A 443 -6.54 -14.06 1.69
CA GLU A 443 -6.83 -15.27 0.89
C GLU A 443 -7.92 -15.00 -0.16
N ILE A 444 -8.98 -14.29 0.21
CA ILE A 444 -10.05 -13.87 -0.71
C ILE A 444 -9.51 -12.92 -1.78
N TRP A 445 -8.65 -11.97 -1.42
CA TRP A 445 -7.99 -11.07 -2.36
C TRP A 445 -7.18 -11.85 -3.40
N MET A 446 -6.39 -12.82 -2.96
CA MET A 446 -5.57 -13.64 -3.86
C MET A 446 -6.43 -14.47 -4.79
N SER A 447 -7.49 -15.10 -4.26
CA SER A 447 -8.44 -15.86 -5.07
C SER A 447 -9.11 -14.99 -6.13
N ALA A 448 -9.61 -13.81 -5.76
CA ALA A 448 -10.21 -12.88 -6.71
C ALA A 448 -9.19 -12.36 -7.74
N TRP A 449 -7.93 -12.13 -7.33
CA TRP A 449 -6.88 -11.74 -8.25
C TRP A 449 -6.59 -12.83 -9.28
N ASP A 450 -6.44 -14.08 -8.83
CA ASP A 450 -6.14 -15.22 -9.70
C ASP A 450 -7.27 -15.45 -10.69
N MET A 451 -8.53 -15.35 -10.26
CA MET A 451 -9.68 -15.40 -11.15
C MET A 451 -9.61 -14.35 -12.26
N MET A 452 -9.14 -13.14 -11.93
CA MET A 452 -9.01 -12.08 -12.93
C MET A 452 -7.80 -12.29 -13.84
N ASP A 453 -6.65 -12.72 -13.32
CA ASP A 453 -5.42 -12.94 -14.10
C ASP A 453 -5.57 -14.10 -15.10
N ASP A 454 -6.10 -15.23 -14.65
CA ASP A 454 -6.34 -16.39 -15.50
C ASP A 454 -7.37 -16.10 -16.58
N ARG A 455 -8.37 -15.27 -16.28
CA ARG A 455 -9.32 -14.77 -17.27
C ARG A 455 -8.65 -13.93 -18.35
N PHE A 456 -7.71 -13.05 -17.99
CA PHE A 456 -6.93 -12.30 -18.99
C PHE A 456 -6.10 -13.22 -19.89
N ARG A 457 -5.58 -14.31 -19.34
CA ARG A 457 -4.78 -15.31 -20.10
C ARG A 457 -5.65 -16.15 -21.04
N THR A 458 -6.83 -16.57 -20.57
CA THR A 458 -7.73 -17.48 -21.30
C THR A 458 -8.68 -16.77 -22.27
N LYS A 459 -8.79 -15.44 -22.20
CA LYS A 459 -9.74 -14.61 -22.98
C LYS A 459 -11.21 -15.02 -22.81
N LEU A 460 -11.54 -15.82 -21.80
CA LEU A 460 -12.92 -16.17 -21.47
C LEU A 460 -13.66 -14.94 -20.92
N SER A 461 -14.99 -14.91 -21.06
CA SER A 461 -15.77 -14.01 -20.23
C SER A 461 -15.65 -14.48 -18.77
N PHE A 462 -15.70 -13.58 -17.80
CA PHE A 462 -15.54 -13.97 -16.39
C PHE A 462 -16.60 -14.96 -15.93
N LEU A 463 -17.81 -14.88 -16.46
CA LEU A 463 -18.88 -15.80 -16.07
C LEU A 463 -18.70 -17.18 -16.71
N ASP A 464 -18.10 -17.25 -17.90
CA ASP A 464 -17.62 -18.53 -18.47
C ASP A 464 -16.42 -19.08 -17.67
N PHE A 465 -15.58 -18.18 -17.15
CA PHE A 465 -14.42 -18.52 -16.34
C PHE A 465 -14.81 -19.01 -14.93
N VAL A 466 -15.75 -18.38 -14.23
CA VAL A 466 -16.24 -18.83 -12.91
C VAL A 466 -16.81 -20.25 -13.01
N HIS A 467 -17.51 -20.56 -14.10
CA HIS A 467 -18.00 -21.91 -14.37
C HIS A 467 -16.85 -22.92 -14.59
N HIS A 468 -15.71 -22.51 -15.15
CA HIS A 468 -14.52 -23.34 -15.31
C HIS A 468 -13.69 -23.46 -14.01
N TYR A 469 -13.44 -22.36 -13.32
CA TYR A 469 -12.58 -22.25 -12.14
C TYR A 469 -13.07 -23.11 -10.98
N GLN A 470 -14.39 -23.14 -10.74
CA GLN A 470 -14.98 -23.99 -9.70
C GLN A 470 -15.04 -25.49 -10.04
N ARG A 471 -14.72 -25.89 -11.27
CA ARG A 471 -14.56 -27.32 -11.62
C ARG A 471 -13.13 -27.81 -11.37
N VAL A 472 -12.19 -26.89 -11.19
CA VAL A 472 -10.75 -27.17 -11.04
C VAL A 472 -10.33 -27.15 -9.56
N ILE A 473 -11.08 -26.46 -8.69
CA ILE A 473 -11.02 -26.54 -7.23
C ILE A 473 -11.99 -27.61 -6.74
#